data_AF-A0AAU4A1X0-F1
#
_entry.id   AF-A0AAU4A1X0-F1
#
_cell.length_a   1.000
_cell.length_b   1.000
_cell.length_c   1.000
_cell.angle_alpha   90.00
_cell.angle_beta   90.00
_cell.angle_gamma   90.00
#
_symmetry.space_group_name_H-M   'P 1'
#
loop_
_entity.id
_entity.type
_entity.pdbx_description
1 polymer ?
#
loop_
_entity_poly.entity_id
_entity_poly.type
_entity_poly.pdbx_seq_one_letter_code
_entity_poly.pdbx_strand_id
1 'polypeptide(L)'
;MHTSPRSAARWARRFAVTATALSVVGIGVSPMATADAAAAGLPTQVRSTTPAALDKAPGDLYLFQYNNSQGHLSIGGGNFTLGGRVYMVVKYNSGQMRYQGTVTAKTVSGVPGGAAYLHTNISAPCAPGNNGYARAYDYSTETWSPRLPVAICQRID
;
A
#
# COMPACT_ATOMS: atom_id res chain seq x y z
N MET A 1 -33.10 -5.16 45.47
CA MET A 1 -33.43 -3.81 44.96
C MET A 1 -32.32 -2.86 45.39
N HIS A 2 -31.45 -2.45 44.47
CA HIS A 2 -30.61 -1.26 44.61
C HIS A 2 -30.33 -0.71 43.21
N THR A 3 -30.83 0.49 42.95
CA THR A 3 -30.64 1.26 41.72
C THR A 3 -29.72 2.44 42.02
N SER A 4 -28.70 2.66 41.19
CA SER A 4 -27.96 3.92 41.07
C SER A 4 -27.21 3.97 39.71
N PRO A 5 -26.86 5.16 39.20
CA PRO A 5 -27.32 5.61 37.89
C PRO A 5 -26.32 5.47 36.73
N ARG A 6 -26.88 5.53 35.51
CA ARG A 6 -26.18 5.69 34.23
C ARG A 6 -25.51 7.06 34.15
N SER A 7 -24.23 7.08 33.78
CA SER A 7 -23.53 8.30 33.36
C SER A 7 -23.16 8.19 31.89
N ALA A 8 -23.80 9.02 31.06
CA ALA A 8 -23.54 9.14 29.63
C ALA A 8 -22.71 10.41 29.38
N ALA A 9 -21.46 10.24 28.94
CA ALA A 9 -20.65 11.35 28.45
C ALA A 9 -20.64 11.33 26.91
N ARG A 10 -21.47 12.20 26.33
CA ARG A 10 -21.47 12.54 24.90
C ARG A 10 -20.36 13.57 24.69
N TRP A 11 -19.32 13.26 23.92
CA TRP A 11 -18.43 14.30 23.40
C TRP A 11 -18.44 14.30 21.87
N ALA A 12 -18.64 15.51 21.36
CA ALA A 12 -19.08 15.81 20.01
C ALA A 12 -17.92 15.84 18.99
N ARG A 13 -18.29 15.54 17.73
CA ARG A 13 -17.51 15.72 16.51
C ARG A 13 -17.17 17.20 16.31
N ARG A 14 -15.96 17.54 15.86
CA ARG A 14 -15.71 18.66 14.91
C ARG A 14 -14.51 18.34 14.01
N PHE A 15 -14.76 18.44 12.71
CA PHE A 15 -13.80 18.44 11.62
C PHE A 15 -12.96 19.73 11.63
N ALA A 16 -11.71 19.64 11.18
CA ALA A 16 -11.02 20.79 10.61
C ALA A 16 -10.12 20.30 9.47
N VAL A 17 -10.51 20.67 8.24
CA VAL A 17 -9.71 20.60 7.02
C VAL A 17 -8.95 21.91 6.94
N THR A 18 -7.63 21.87 6.83
CA THR A 18 -6.81 23.05 6.52
C THR A 18 -6.06 22.81 5.22
N ALA A 19 -6.57 23.43 4.15
CA ALA A 19 -5.86 23.65 2.91
C ALA A 19 -5.22 25.04 2.99
N THR A 20 -3.92 25.13 2.75
CA THR A 20 -3.21 26.40 2.59
C THR A 20 -2.63 26.46 1.19
N ALA A 21 -3.24 27.30 0.35
CA ALA A 21 -2.68 27.78 -0.91
C ALA A 21 -2.08 29.18 -0.65
N LEU A 22 -0.86 29.41 -1.12
CA LEU A 22 -0.26 30.74 -1.20
C LEU A 22 0.30 30.94 -2.61
N SER A 23 -0.35 31.84 -3.35
CA SER A 23 0.10 32.45 -4.59
C SER A 23 0.81 33.77 -4.27
N VAL A 24 2.00 34.00 -4.84
CA VAL A 24 2.60 35.33 -4.91
C VAL A 24 2.98 35.64 -6.35
N VAL A 25 2.31 36.66 -6.87
CA VAL A 25 2.57 37.37 -8.12
C VAL A 25 3.80 38.25 -7.93
N GLY A 26 4.80 38.12 -8.79
CA GLY A 26 5.91 39.05 -8.90
C GLY A 26 5.94 39.67 -10.29
N ILE A 27 5.42 40.89 -10.43
CA ILE A 27 5.59 41.75 -11.60
C ILE A 27 6.87 42.55 -11.37
N GLY A 28 7.86 42.39 -12.24
CA GLY A 28 9.13 43.11 -12.19
C GLY A 28 9.63 43.42 -13.60
N VAL A 29 9.52 44.69 -13.96
CA VAL A 29 9.88 45.38 -15.21
C VAL A 29 11.22 44.98 -15.86
N SER A 30 11.20 44.94 -17.19
CA SER A 30 12.35 44.79 -18.09
C SER A 30 13.29 46.01 -18.08
N PRO A 31 14.58 45.80 -18.36
CA PRO A 31 15.31 46.71 -19.23
C PRO A 31 15.75 46.02 -20.53
N MET A 32 15.52 46.75 -21.61
CA MET A 32 15.88 46.48 -22.98
C MET A 32 17.41 46.60 -23.14
N ALA A 33 18.07 45.58 -23.70
CA ALA A 33 19.41 45.70 -24.26
C ALA A 33 19.49 44.86 -25.53
N THR A 34 19.52 45.54 -26.67
CA THR A 34 19.83 45.00 -28.00
C THR A 34 21.35 44.81 -28.14
N ALA A 35 21.79 43.61 -28.50
CA ALA A 35 22.92 43.41 -29.43
C ALA A 35 22.94 41.95 -29.94
N ASP A 36 23.09 41.86 -31.25
CA ASP A 36 23.32 40.71 -32.12
C ASP A 36 24.31 39.65 -31.60
N ALA A 37 23.99 38.37 -31.83
CA ALA A 37 24.72 37.51 -32.77
C ALA A 37 24.42 36.01 -32.53
N ALA A 38 24.09 35.35 -33.65
CA ALA A 38 23.93 33.93 -33.91
C ALA A 38 24.64 32.92 -32.97
N ALA A 39 23.89 31.92 -32.49
CA ALA A 39 24.35 30.52 -32.44
C ALA A 39 23.20 29.54 -32.10
N ALA A 40 23.04 28.54 -32.96
CA ALA A 40 22.50 27.20 -32.66
C ALA A 40 21.10 27.11 -32.05
N GLY A 41 20.08 27.05 -32.93
CA GLY A 41 18.81 26.41 -32.62
C GLY A 41 19.03 24.91 -32.34
N LEU A 42 19.18 24.56 -31.06
CA LEU A 42 18.97 23.20 -30.59
C LEU A 42 17.47 23.03 -30.31
N PRO A 43 16.78 22.04 -30.88
CA PRO A 43 15.45 21.72 -30.42
C PRO A 43 15.57 21.22 -28.97
N THR A 44 15.07 22.00 -28.02
CA THR A 44 14.80 21.55 -26.67
C THR A 44 13.72 20.48 -26.75
N GLN A 45 14.15 19.23 -26.94
CA GLN A 45 13.28 18.08 -26.85
C GLN A 45 12.93 17.91 -25.38
N VAL A 46 11.84 18.55 -24.95
CA VAL A 46 11.17 18.23 -23.68
C VAL A 46 10.60 16.82 -23.86
N ARG A 47 11.45 15.82 -23.62
CA ARG A 47 11.01 14.45 -23.47
C ARG A 47 10.29 14.37 -22.13
N SER A 48 8.99 14.64 -22.15
CA SER A 48 8.09 14.18 -21.10
C SER A 48 8.19 12.66 -21.06
N THR A 49 9.03 12.10 -20.19
CA THR A 49 8.98 10.69 -19.84
C THR A 49 7.81 10.48 -18.89
N THR A 50 6.61 10.43 -19.45
CA THR A 50 5.44 9.85 -18.78
C THR A 50 5.64 8.33 -18.74
N PRO A 51 5.49 7.66 -17.58
CA PRO A 51 6.10 6.35 -17.32
C PRO A 51 5.37 5.22 -18.06
N ALA A 52 6.07 4.48 -18.91
CA ALA A 52 5.58 3.22 -19.47
C ALA A 52 6.32 2.05 -18.81
N ALA A 53 5.64 1.36 -17.88
CA ALA A 53 5.65 -0.09 -17.69
C ALA A 53 4.67 -0.44 -16.56
N LEU A 54 3.61 -1.19 -16.87
CA LEU A 54 2.63 -1.66 -15.90
C LEU A 54 2.44 -3.15 -16.12
N ASP A 55 3.45 -3.94 -15.79
CA ASP A 55 3.46 -5.37 -16.10
C ASP A 55 2.61 -6.21 -15.14
N LYS A 56 1.84 -5.59 -14.24
CA LYS A 56 0.38 -5.75 -14.07
C LYS A 56 -0.05 -5.32 -12.66
N ALA A 57 -0.92 -4.31 -12.54
CA ALA A 57 -2.11 -4.29 -11.66
C ALA A 57 -2.97 -3.10 -12.13
N PRO A 58 -4.14 -3.32 -12.73
CA PRO A 58 -5.29 -2.54 -12.27
C PRO A 58 -6.55 -3.41 -12.25
N GLY A 59 -6.84 -3.97 -11.08
CA GLY A 59 -7.98 -4.86 -10.80
C GLY A 59 -7.56 -6.33 -10.62
N ASP A 60 -8.11 -6.99 -9.60
CA ASP A 60 -7.92 -8.43 -9.28
C ASP A 60 -6.61 -8.82 -8.59
N LEU A 61 -6.03 -7.94 -7.76
CA LEU A 61 -5.05 -8.40 -6.76
C LEU A 61 -5.67 -9.52 -5.93
N TYR A 62 -4.99 -10.65 -5.82
CA TYR A 62 -5.46 -11.76 -5.01
C TYR A 62 -4.37 -12.22 -4.06
N LEU A 63 -4.82 -12.77 -2.93
CA LEU A 63 -3.96 -13.39 -1.93
C LEU A 63 -4.43 -14.80 -1.64
N PHE A 64 -3.49 -15.65 -1.25
CA PHE A 64 -3.72 -16.97 -0.69
C PHE A 64 -2.77 -17.20 0.49
N GLN A 65 -3.09 -18.18 1.32
CA GLN A 65 -2.28 -18.57 2.47
C GLN A 65 -1.82 -20.02 2.34
N TYR A 66 -0.68 -20.32 2.94
CA TYR A 66 -0.14 -21.67 3.06
C TYR A 66 0.77 -21.77 4.29
N ASN A 67 1.10 -22.99 4.68
CA ASN A 67 2.08 -23.25 5.75
C ASN A 67 3.43 -23.56 5.10
N ASN A 68 4.49 -22.90 5.55
CA ASN A 68 5.84 -23.26 5.11
C ASN A 68 6.35 -24.52 5.85
N SER A 69 7.50 -25.05 5.41
CA SER A 69 8.12 -26.24 6.01
C SER A 69 8.55 -26.05 7.47
N GLN A 70 8.59 -24.82 7.97
CA GLN A 70 8.93 -24.47 9.36
C GLN A 70 7.69 -24.42 10.28
N GLY A 71 6.49 -24.69 9.76
CA GLY A 71 5.26 -24.60 10.53
C GLY A 71 4.83 -23.17 10.80
N HIS A 72 5.06 -22.26 9.83
CA HIS A 72 4.61 -20.88 9.90
C HIS A 72 3.66 -20.52 8.76
N LEU A 73 2.72 -19.62 9.06
CA LEU A 73 1.84 -18.99 8.09
C LEU A 73 2.68 -18.23 7.06
N SER A 74 2.37 -18.42 5.79
CA SER A 74 2.93 -17.69 4.67
C SER A 74 1.80 -17.15 3.80
N ILE A 75 1.99 -15.95 3.27
CA ILE A 75 1.04 -15.26 2.41
C ILE A 75 1.65 -15.16 1.02
N GLY A 76 0.92 -15.62 0.01
CA GLY A 76 1.25 -15.45 -1.39
C GLY A 76 0.18 -14.65 -2.10
N GLY A 77 0.51 -14.13 -3.28
CA GLY A 77 -0.45 -13.46 -4.14
C GLY A 77 0.10 -13.19 -5.52
N GLY A 78 -0.76 -12.72 -6.41
CA GLY A 78 -0.42 -12.42 -7.79
C GLY A 78 -1.13 -11.18 -8.30
N ASN A 79 -0.90 -10.89 -9.58
CA ASN A 79 -1.37 -9.68 -10.26
C ASN A 79 -0.78 -8.38 -9.72
N PHE A 80 0.36 -8.42 -9.01
CA PHE A 80 1.08 -7.23 -8.55
C PHE A 80 1.97 -6.66 -9.66
N THR A 81 2.27 -5.37 -9.60
CA THR A 81 3.15 -4.74 -10.59
C THR A 81 4.51 -5.42 -10.58
N LEU A 82 4.90 -6.03 -11.69
CA LEU A 82 6.17 -6.76 -11.79
C LEU A 82 7.36 -5.85 -11.48
N GLY A 83 8.28 -6.31 -10.63
CA GLY A 83 9.40 -5.50 -10.12
C GLY A 83 9.00 -4.44 -9.09
N GLY A 84 7.70 -4.23 -8.86
CA GLY A 84 7.15 -3.33 -7.87
C GLY A 84 7.32 -3.84 -6.44
N ARG A 85 7.29 -2.91 -5.49
CA ARG A 85 7.26 -3.25 -4.06
C ARG A 85 5.83 -3.56 -3.65
N VAL A 86 5.66 -4.61 -2.85
CA VAL A 86 4.39 -5.03 -2.30
C VAL A 86 4.52 -5.08 -0.77
N TYR A 87 3.77 -4.23 -0.09
CA TYR A 87 3.67 -4.24 1.38
C TYR A 87 2.56 -5.19 1.81
N MET A 88 2.89 -6.22 2.57
CA MET A 88 1.95 -7.21 3.07
C MET A 88 1.81 -7.09 4.58
N VAL A 89 0.58 -7.19 5.06
CA VAL A 89 0.23 -7.13 6.48
C VAL A 89 -0.65 -8.31 6.85
N VAL A 90 -0.47 -8.77 8.09
CA VAL A 90 -1.38 -9.68 8.79
C VAL A 90 -1.86 -8.98 10.05
N LYS A 91 -3.18 -8.82 10.18
CA LYS A 91 -3.81 -8.14 11.31
C LYS A 91 -4.87 -9.02 11.93
N TYR A 92 -5.12 -8.82 13.22
CA TYR A 92 -6.35 -9.29 13.84
C TYR A 92 -7.55 -8.52 13.27
N ASN A 93 -8.76 -9.08 13.37
CA ASN A 93 -9.99 -8.42 12.93
C ASN A 93 -10.27 -7.10 13.69
N SER A 94 -9.71 -6.96 14.89
CA SER A 94 -9.69 -5.69 15.64
C SER A 94 -8.88 -4.58 14.98
N GLY A 95 -8.08 -4.90 13.95
CA GLY A 95 -7.17 -3.99 13.28
C GLY A 95 -5.75 -3.97 13.88
N GLN A 96 -5.52 -4.64 15.00
CA GLN A 96 -4.18 -4.76 15.60
C GLN A 96 -3.23 -5.52 14.67
N MET A 97 -2.07 -4.93 14.39
CA MET A 97 -1.03 -5.55 13.56
C MET A 97 -0.42 -6.76 14.27
N ARG A 98 -0.30 -7.90 13.58
CA ARG A 98 0.43 -9.07 14.07
C ARG A 98 1.77 -9.27 13.39
N TYR A 99 1.81 -9.01 12.08
CA TYR A 99 2.99 -9.17 11.25
C TYR A 99 2.90 -8.24 10.03
N GLN A 100 4.05 -7.80 9.53
CA GLN A 100 4.13 -7.02 8.29
C GLN A 100 5.48 -7.25 7.61
N GLY A 101 5.53 -7.02 6.31
CA GLY A 101 6.77 -7.06 5.54
C GLY A 101 6.59 -6.48 4.15
N THR A 102 7.71 -6.15 3.51
CA THR A 102 7.71 -5.64 2.13
C THR A 102 8.55 -6.57 1.27
N VAL A 103 8.02 -6.97 0.13
CA VAL A 103 8.66 -7.87 -0.83
C VAL A 103 8.61 -7.27 -2.24
N THR A 104 9.52 -7.68 -3.11
CA THR A 104 9.47 -7.31 -4.52
C THR A 104 8.70 -8.36 -5.30
N ALA A 105 7.73 -7.94 -6.11
CA ALA A 105 6.97 -8.85 -6.96
C ALA A 105 7.85 -9.36 -8.11
N LYS A 106 7.84 -10.68 -8.34
CA LYS A 106 8.68 -11.37 -9.33
C LYS A 106 7.84 -12.15 -10.32
N THR A 107 8.38 -12.38 -11.51
CA THR A 107 7.75 -13.23 -12.52
C THR A 107 7.66 -14.66 -12.00
N VAL A 108 6.46 -15.24 -12.07
CA VAL A 108 6.20 -16.66 -11.80
C VAL A 108 5.38 -17.21 -12.96
N SER A 109 5.78 -18.37 -13.49
CA SER A 109 5.09 -19.01 -14.61
C SER A 109 3.61 -19.20 -14.30
N GLY A 110 2.74 -18.78 -15.22
CA GLY A 110 1.28 -18.89 -15.09
C GLY A 110 0.61 -17.82 -14.21
N VAL A 111 1.37 -16.92 -13.58
CA VAL A 111 0.80 -15.75 -12.86
C VAL A 111 0.92 -14.51 -13.74
N PRO A 112 -0.19 -13.87 -14.14
CA PRO A 112 -0.13 -12.59 -14.82
C PRO A 112 0.56 -11.54 -13.93
N GLY A 113 1.57 -10.89 -14.49
CA GLY A 113 2.44 -9.93 -13.82
C GLY A 113 3.31 -10.49 -12.70
N GLY A 114 3.36 -9.78 -11.59
CA GLY A 114 4.20 -10.09 -10.44
C GLY A 114 3.48 -10.95 -9.41
N ALA A 115 4.16 -12.00 -8.95
CA ALA A 115 3.82 -12.74 -7.75
C ALA A 115 4.68 -12.29 -6.57
N ALA A 116 4.10 -12.26 -5.39
CA ALA A 116 4.78 -11.85 -4.17
C ALA A 116 4.47 -12.83 -3.04
N TYR A 117 5.50 -13.17 -2.26
CA TYR A 117 5.42 -14.18 -1.20
C TYR A 117 6.10 -13.64 0.06
N LEU A 118 5.38 -13.65 1.17
CA LEU A 118 5.85 -13.26 2.49
C LEU A 118 5.74 -14.44 3.45
N HIS A 119 6.88 -14.86 4.01
CA HIS A 119 6.94 -15.80 5.12
C HIS A 119 6.83 -15.05 6.44
N THR A 120 5.94 -15.49 7.33
CA THR A 120 5.77 -14.88 8.65
C THR A 120 6.44 -15.70 9.74
N ASN A 121 6.44 -15.19 10.97
CA ASN A 121 6.79 -15.94 12.18
C ASN A 121 5.55 -16.41 12.98
N ILE A 122 4.37 -16.34 12.39
CA ILE A 122 3.12 -16.79 13.02
C ILE A 122 3.04 -18.31 12.86
N SER A 123 2.98 -19.05 13.96
CA SER A 123 2.82 -20.51 13.94
C SER A 123 1.56 -20.94 13.17
N ALA A 124 1.65 -21.99 12.37
CA ALA A 124 0.53 -22.59 11.64
C ALA A 124 0.80 -24.08 11.30
N PRO A 125 -0.24 -24.94 11.24
CA PRO A 125 -1.66 -24.61 11.36
C PRO A 125 -2.10 -24.32 12.80
N CYS A 126 -3.09 -23.44 12.95
CA CYS A 126 -3.78 -23.17 14.21
C CYS A 126 -5.05 -24.02 14.31
N ALA A 127 -5.71 -23.99 15.48
CA ALA A 127 -7.13 -24.33 15.55
C ALA A 127 -7.93 -23.53 14.50
N PRO A 128 -8.94 -24.13 13.85
CA PRO A 128 -9.73 -23.44 12.83
C PRO A 128 -10.32 -22.13 13.36
N GLY A 129 -10.19 -21.05 12.59
CA GLY A 129 -10.77 -19.75 12.92
C GLY A 129 -10.23 -18.63 12.06
N ASN A 130 -11.07 -17.64 11.75
CA ASN A 130 -10.68 -16.45 11.00
C ASN A 130 -10.66 -15.23 11.93
N ASN A 131 -9.75 -15.25 12.91
CA ASN A 131 -9.57 -14.16 13.89
C ASN A 131 -8.73 -12.99 13.33
N GLY A 132 -8.25 -13.10 12.09
CA GLY A 132 -7.53 -12.05 11.40
C GLY A 132 -7.71 -12.05 9.90
N TYR A 133 -6.97 -11.16 9.26
CA TYR A 133 -6.90 -11.04 7.81
C TYR A 133 -5.51 -10.62 7.34
N ALA A 134 -5.16 -11.05 6.14
CA ALA A 134 -4.02 -10.55 5.39
C ALA A 134 -4.48 -9.58 4.28
N ARG A 135 -3.64 -8.59 3.97
CA ARG A 135 -3.79 -7.70 2.81
C ARG A 135 -2.42 -7.33 2.26
N ALA A 136 -2.39 -7.02 0.97
CA ALA A 136 -1.21 -6.51 0.29
C ALA A 136 -1.51 -5.14 -0.33
N TYR A 137 -0.52 -4.27 -0.35
CA TYR A 137 -0.53 -2.97 -0.99
C TYR A 137 0.54 -2.96 -2.06
N ASP A 138 0.14 -2.77 -3.31
CA ASP A 138 1.07 -2.54 -4.40
C ASP A 138 1.45 -1.06 -4.42
N TYR A 139 2.73 -0.74 -4.18
CA TYR A 139 3.22 0.64 -4.18
C TYR A 139 3.20 1.27 -5.56
N SER A 140 3.31 0.48 -6.62
CA SER A 140 3.37 1.02 -7.98
C SER A 140 2.02 1.55 -8.46
N THR A 141 0.92 1.01 -7.92
CA THR A 141 -0.45 1.31 -8.35
C THR A 141 -1.33 1.81 -7.20
N GLU A 142 -0.73 2.01 -6.03
CA GLU A 142 -1.38 2.49 -4.80
C GLU A 142 -2.65 1.73 -4.42
N THR A 143 -2.68 0.43 -4.76
CA THR A 143 -3.89 -0.39 -4.65
C THR A 143 -3.74 -1.46 -3.58
N TRP A 144 -4.77 -1.59 -2.74
CA TRP A 144 -4.85 -2.68 -1.78
C TRP A 144 -5.57 -3.89 -2.36
N SER A 145 -5.08 -5.08 -2.06
CA SER A 145 -5.82 -6.32 -2.29
C SER A 145 -7.09 -6.38 -1.44
N PRO A 146 -8.05 -7.25 -1.82
CA PRO A 146 -9.09 -7.73 -0.92
C PRO A 146 -8.49 -8.33 0.36
N ARG A 147 -9.31 -8.39 1.42
CA ARG A 147 -8.96 -9.08 2.66
C ARG A 147 -8.98 -10.57 2.42
N LEU A 148 -7.87 -11.24 2.70
CA LEU A 148 -7.80 -12.69 2.83
C LEU A 148 -8.03 -13.04 4.31
N PRO A 149 -9.10 -13.76 4.68
CA PRO A 149 -9.26 -14.26 6.04
C PRO A 149 -8.11 -15.21 6.40
N VAL A 150 -7.53 -15.05 7.58
CA VAL A 150 -6.45 -15.92 8.07
C VAL A 150 -6.66 -16.28 9.54
N ALA A 151 -6.10 -17.44 9.93
CA ALA A 151 -5.99 -17.85 11.32
C ALA A 151 -4.67 -17.35 11.91
N ILE A 152 -4.73 -16.69 13.06
CA ILE A 152 -3.56 -16.22 13.82
C ILE A 152 -3.51 -17.01 15.12
N CYS A 153 -2.48 -17.85 15.27
CA CYS A 153 -2.16 -18.50 16.54
C CYS A 153 -1.93 -17.44 17.64
N GLN A 154 -2.83 -17.40 18.62
CA GLN A 154 -2.57 -16.77 19.90
C GLN A 154 -2.14 -17.85 20.89
N ARG A 155 -1.03 -17.61 21.59
CA ARG A 155 -0.81 -18.26 22.88
C ARG A 155 -1.73 -17.54 23.86
N ILE A 156 -2.55 -18.31 24.57
CA ILE A 156 -3.20 -17.85 25.80
C ILE A 156 -2.19 -18.19 26.89
N ASP A 157 -1.51 -17.17 27.40
CA ASP A 157 -0.68 -17.25 28.60
C ASP A 157 -1.50 -16.99 29.87
#